data_AF-A0A9X9A2N3-F1
#
_entry.id   AF-A0A9X9A2N3-F1
#
_cell.length_a   1.000
_cell.length_b   1.000
_cell.length_c   1.000
_cell.angle_alpha   90.00
_cell.angle_beta   90.00
_cell.angle_gamma   90.00
#
_symmetry.space_group_name_H-M   'P 1'
#
loop_
_entity.id
_entity.type
_entity.pdbx_description
1 polymer ?
#
loop_
_entity_poly.entity_id
_entity_poly.type
_entity_poly.pdbx_seq_one_letter_code
_entity_poly.pdbx_strand_id
1 'polypeptide(L)'
;DIALILLPSVLYRSGQILDMKRLTTEAHKRGIHIGFDLCHSIGSIPHHFKDWDVDFAVWCNYKYLNAGPGSVAGLYVNSKHFNRLPGLS
;
A
#
# COMPACT_ATOMS: atom_id res chain seq x y z
N ASP A 1 -5.68 21.37 -1.70
CA ASP A 1 -4.63 20.46 -1.23
C ASP A 1 -5.10 19.02 -1.18
N ILE A 2 -4.20 18.09 -1.52
CA ILE A 2 -4.42 16.64 -1.37
C ILE A 2 -3.57 16.19 -0.20
N ALA A 3 -4.20 15.68 0.86
CA ALA A 3 -3.49 15.19 2.03
C ALA A 3 -2.92 13.77 1.84
N LEU A 4 -3.63 12.93 1.07
CA LEU A 4 -3.37 11.49 0.99
C LEU A 4 -3.84 10.91 -0.36
N ILE A 5 -3.07 9.98 -0.90
CA ILE A 5 -3.50 9.08 -1.98
C ILE A 5 -3.60 7.66 -1.42
N LEU A 6 -4.73 7.01 -1.69
CA LEU A 6 -4.92 5.58 -1.43
C LEU A 6 -5.43 4.91 -2.71
N LEU A 7 -4.62 4.02 -3.28
CA LEU A 7 -4.93 3.35 -4.54
C LEU A 7 -4.78 1.83 -4.40
N PRO A 8 -5.54 1.01 -5.15
CA PRO A 8 -5.21 -0.40 -5.26
C PRO A 8 -3.91 -0.57 -6.07
N SER A 9 -3.09 -1.54 -5.69
CA SER A 9 -1.97 -2.00 -6.54
C SER A 9 -2.46 -2.80 -7.74
N VAL A 10 -3.57 -3.53 -7.57
CA VAL A 10 -4.28 -4.25 -8.64
C VAL A 10 -5.76 -3.94 -8.53
N LEU A 11 -6.36 -3.41 -9.60
CA LEU A 11 -7.79 -3.14 -9.65
C LEU A 11 -8.59 -4.46 -9.63
N TYR A 12 -9.46 -4.61 -8.64
CA TYR A 12 -10.25 -5.83 -8.42
C TYR A 12 -11.02 -6.30 -9.66
N ARG A 13 -11.62 -5.38 -10.43
CA ARG A 13 -12.49 -5.74 -11.56
C ARG A 13 -11.72 -6.01 -12.85
N SER A 14 -10.73 -5.19 -13.17
CA SER A 14 -10.01 -5.26 -14.45
C SER A 14 -8.71 -6.06 -14.37
N GLY A 15 -8.19 -6.32 -13.17
CA GLY A 15 -6.87 -6.90 -12.98
C GLY A 15 -5.72 -5.94 -13.37
N GLN A 16 -6.01 -4.67 -13.68
CA GLN A 16 -4.97 -3.71 -14.05
C GLN A 16 -4.00 -3.52 -12.89
N ILE A 17 -2.72 -3.75 -13.15
CA ILE A 17 -1.62 -3.49 -12.24
C ILE A 17 -1.24 -2.01 -12.35
N LEU A 18 -1.24 -1.30 -11.23
CA LEU A 18 -0.77 0.08 -11.17
C LEU A 18 0.74 0.12 -10.88
N ASP A 19 1.44 1.03 -11.55
CA ASP A 19 2.87 1.26 -11.34
C ASP A 19 3.10 2.01 -10.02
N MET A 20 3.22 1.25 -8.93
CA MET A 20 3.39 1.79 -7.58
C MET A 20 4.62 2.68 -7.45
N LYS A 21 5.73 2.33 -8.12
CA LYS A 21 6.98 3.11 -8.05
C LYS A 21 6.79 4.48 -8.67
N ARG A 22 6.24 4.52 -9.90
CA ARG A 22 5.97 5.78 -10.59
C ARG A 22 4.96 6.64 -9.83
N LEU A 23 3.86 6.04 -9.37
CA LEU A 23 2.82 6.76 -8.62
C LEU A 23 3.37 7.33 -7.31
N THR A 24 4.18 6.56 -6.58
CA THR A 24 4.82 7.02 -5.35
C THR A 24 5.74 8.21 -5.61
N THR A 25 6.58 8.10 -6.64
CA THR A 25 7.49 9.18 -7.06
C THR A 25 6.73 10.47 -7.42
N GLU A 26 5.62 10.35 -8.15
CA GLU A 26 4.82 11.51 -8.55
C GLU A 26 4.04 12.14 -7.39
N ALA A 27 3.57 11.34 -6.43
CA ALA A 27 2.93 11.84 -5.22
C ALA A 27 3.92 12.64 -4.36
N HIS A 28 5.13 12.10 -4.15
CA HIS A 28 6.16 12.76 -3.34
C HIS A 28 6.69 14.05 -3.95
N LYS A 29 6.78 14.16 -5.28
CA LYS A 29 7.09 15.43 -5.97
C LYS A 29 6.12 16.56 -5.60
N ARG A 30 4.91 16.22 -5.15
CA ARG A 30 3.85 17.15 -4.76
C ARG A 30 3.66 17.23 -3.24
N GLY A 31 4.54 16.59 -2.46
CA GLY A 31 4.43 16.53 -1.00
C GLY A 31 3.24 15.69 -0.50
N ILE A 32 2.69 14.79 -1.32
CA ILE A 32 1.51 14.00 -0.98
C ILE A 32 1.94 12.62 -0.48
N HIS A 33 1.43 12.20 0.67
CA HIS A 33 1.59 10.83 1.16
C HIS A 33 0.76 9.85 0.33
N ILE A 34 1.31 8.68 0.02
CA ILE A 34 0.66 7.65 -0.77
C ILE A 34 0.78 6.26 -0.15
N GLY A 35 -0.34 5.56 -0.09
CA GLY A 35 -0.37 4.16 0.26
C GLY A 35 -1.22 3.32 -0.68
N PHE A 36 -1.08 2.01 -0.52
CA PHE A 36 -1.68 1.06 -1.44
C PHE A 36 -2.49 -0.04 -0.74
N ASP A 37 -3.66 -0.34 -1.32
CA ASP A 37 -4.39 -1.57 -1.04
C ASP A 37 -3.81 -2.72 -1.88
N LEU A 38 -3.35 -3.77 -1.21
CA LEU A 38 -2.71 -4.93 -1.82
C LEU A 38 -3.56 -6.19 -1.72
N CYS A 39 -4.86 -6.08 -1.44
CA CYS A 39 -5.78 -7.22 -1.37
C CYS A 39 -5.72 -8.11 -2.62
N HIS A 40 -5.43 -7.55 -3.79
CA HIS A 40 -5.35 -8.29 -5.06
C HIS A 40 -3.92 -8.48 -5.59
N SER A 41 -2.90 -8.24 -4.79
CA SER A 41 -1.50 -8.34 -5.24
C SER A 41 -0.57 -9.02 -4.25
N ILE A 42 -0.73 -8.82 -2.94
CA ILE A 42 0.15 -9.44 -1.94
C ILE A 42 0.12 -10.97 -2.09
N GLY A 43 1.29 -11.61 -2.12
CA GLY A 43 1.40 -13.05 -2.38
C GLY A 43 1.14 -13.49 -3.82
N SER A 44 0.89 -12.56 -4.75
CA SER A 44 0.62 -12.84 -6.18
C SER A 44 1.65 -12.20 -7.11
N ILE A 45 2.14 -10.99 -6.79
CA ILE A 45 3.20 -10.29 -7.55
C ILE A 45 4.23 -9.69 -6.59
N PRO A 46 5.45 -9.33 -7.07
CA PRO A 46 6.47 -8.72 -6.21
C PRO A 46 6.11 -7.31 -5.73
N HIS A 47 6.53 -6.99 -4.50
CA HIS A 47 6.44 -5.64 -3.92
C HIS A 47 7.77 -5.25 -3.31
N HIS A 48 8.24 -4.04 -3.63
CA HIS A 48 9.50 -3.50 -3.11
C HIS A 48 9.26 -2.22 -2.30
N PHE A 49 8.58 -2.34 -1.15
CA PHE A 49 8.08 -1.16 -0.41
C PHE A 49 9.16 -0.15 -0.02
N LYS A 50 10.30 -0.64 0.48
CA LYS A 50 11.43 0.22 0.86
C LYS A 50 12.05 0.88 -0.37
N ASP A 51 12.30 0.11 -1.43
CA ASP A 51 12.99 0.62 -2.63
C ASP A 51 12.13 1.58 -3.45
N TRP A 52 10.80 1.42 -3.38
CA TRP A 52 9.83 2.31 -4.03
C TRP A 52 9.38 3.46 -3.13
N ASP A 53 9.86 3.49 -1.89
CA ASP A 53 9.55 4.49 -0.86
C ASP A 53 8.04 4.67 -0.55
N VAL A 54 7.24 3.61 -0.73
CA VAL A 54 5.80 3.62 -0.39
C VAL A 54 5.62 4.04 1.06
N ASP A 55 4.69 4.97 1.36
CA ASP A 55 4.50 5.47 2.73
C ASP A 55 3.85 4.41 3.64
N PHE A 56 2.81 3.73 3.13
CA PHE A 56 2.14 2.64 3.83
C PHE A 56 1.43 1.69 2.85
N ALA A 57 1.09 0.48 3.30
CA ALA A 57 0.27 -0.45 2.53
C ALA A 57 -0.58 -1.33 3.45
N VAL A 58 -1.75 -1.77 2.98
CA VAL A 58 -2.67 -2.64 3.71
C VAL A 58 -3.13 -3.79 2.84
N TRP A 59 -3.43 -4.94 3.44
CA TRP A 59 -3.91 -6.11 2.70
C TRP A 59 -4.66 -7.11 3.56
N CYS A 60 -5.33 -8.06 2.90
CA CYS A 60 -5.91 -9.23 3.53
C CYS A 60 -5.05 -10.48 3.31
N ASN A 61 -5.05 -11.40 4.29
CA ASN A 61 -4.33 -12.66 4.18
C ASN A 61 -5.21 -13.83 3.66
N TYR A 62 -6.53 -13.63 3.57
CA TYR A 62 -7.48 -14.67 3.17
C TYR A 62 -7.59 -14.91 1.65
N LYS A 63 -6.86 -14.14 0.83
CA LYS A 63 -6.82 -14.29 -0.64
C LYS A 63 -5.60 -15.12 -1.06
N TYR A 64 -4.66 -14.52 -1.79
CA TYR A 64 -3.48 -15.22 -2.33
C TYR A 64 -2.52 -15.77 -1.26
N LEU A 65 -2.63 -15.29 -0.02
CA LEU A 65 -1.87 -15.82 1.12
C LEU A 65 -2.57 -17.01 1.82
N ASN A 66 -3.77 -17.40 1.38
CA ASN A 66 -4.48 -18.62 1.77
C ASN A 66 -4.69 -18.83 3.28
N ALA A 67 -4.79 -17.76 4.08
CA ALA A 67 -4.89 -17.86 5.54
C ALA A 67 -6.29 -18.21 6.08
N GLY A 68 -7.26 -18.49 5.20
CA GLY A 68 -8.63 -18.86 5.56
C GLY A 68 -9.59 -17.68 5.77
N PRO A 69 -10.92 -17.93 5.80
CA PRO A 69 -11.94 -16.88 5.79
C PRO A 69 -11.80 -15.90 6.95
N GLY A 70 -11.77 -14.60 6.66
CA GLY A 70 -11.71 -13.55 7.69
C GLY A 70 -10.41 -13.49 8.48
N SER A 71 -9.35 -14.17 8.03
CA SER A 71 -8.03 -14.08 8.65
C SER A 71 -7.55 -12.62 8.80
N VAL A 72 -6.75 -12.38 9.84
CA VAL A 72 -6.15 -11.08 10.16
C VAL A 72 -5.51 -10.42 8.94
N ALA A 73 -5.71 -9.11 8.81
CA ALA A 73 -5.10 -8.27 7.77
C ALA A 73 -3.62 -7.99 8.08
N GLY A 74 -2.92 -7.39 7.12
CA GLY A 74 -1.57 -6.87 7.30
C GLY A 74 -1.47 -5.38 7.04
N LEU A 75 -0.49 -4.74 7.69
CA LEU A 75 -0.14 -3.34 7.56
C LEU A 75 1.38 -3.22 7.41
N TYR A 76 1.80 -2.43 6.43
CA TYR A 76 3.16 -1.93 6.30
C TYR A 76 3.14 -0.42 6.54
N VAL A 77 4.07 0.06 7.35
CA VAL A 77 4.37 1.48 7.49
C VAL A 77 5.86 1.66 7.24
N ASN A 78 6.21 2.59 6.37
CA ASN A 78 7.61 2.89 6.08
C ASN A 78 8.31 3.42 7.33
N SER A 79 9.52 2.92 7.61
CA SER A 79 10.29 3.29 8.80
C SER A 79 10.59 4.78 8.89
N LYS A 80 10.55 5.52 7.76
CA LYS A 80 10.65 7.00 7.75
C LYS A 80 9.57 7.70 8.59
N HIS A 81 8.49 7.01 8.92
CA HIS A 81 7.39 7.54 9.72
C HIS A 81 7.44 7.13 11.20
N PHE A 82 8.40 6.32 11.66
CA PHE A 82 8.41 5.80 13.02
C PHE A 82 8.63 6.85 14.12
N ASN A 83 9.14 8.03 13.76
CA ASN A 83 9.29 9.16 14.68
C ASN A 83 8.03 10.05 14.73
N ARG A 84 6.90 9.61 14.19
CA ARG A 84 5.62 10.34 14.20
C ARG A 84 4.61 9.63 15.09
N LEU A 85 3.89 10.42 15.88
CA LEU A 85 2.77 9.93 16.68
C LEU A 85 1.51 9.80 15.80
N PRO A 86 0.61 8.85 16.10
CA PRO A 86 -0.71 8.79 15.49
C PRO A 86 -1.47 10.10 15.74
N GLY A 87 -2.18 10.61 14.74
CA GLY A 87 -2.91 11.88 14.86
C GLY A 87 -4.16 11.83 15.75
N LEU A 88 -4.54 10.64 16.25
CA LEU A 88 -5.68 10.41 17.15
C LEU A 88 -5.20 10.07 18.58
N SER A 89 -4.10 10.69 19.02
CA SER A 89 -3.61 10.62 20.40
C SER A 89 -4.36 11.59 21.32
#